data_AF-A0A317K5E4-F1
#
_entry.id   AF-A0A317K5E4-F1
#
_cell.length_a   1.000
_cell.length_b   1.000
_cell.length_c   1.000
_cell.angle_alpha   90.00
_cell.angle_beta   90.00
_cell.angle_gamma   90.00
#
_symmetry.space_group_name_H-M   'P 1'
#
loop_
_entity.id
_entity.type
_entity.pdbx_description
1 polymer ?
#
loop_
_entity_poly.entity_id
_entity_poly.type
_entity_poly.pdbx_seq_one_letter_code
_entity_poly.pdbx_strand_id
1 'polypeptide(L)'
;MDHTPEERSVAVDWTPPQRPSCSCAEHHDDLTDLLLPVTEPGADALTVRDLVAARRIGAEPVALGDRWWELHDETDTGPDRIGPFHWALRVGDETRRCYHDDAELTLDQALLAQPGVQLVEWMDREAFLVGAPTLCASGVVATAARALADPRVRR
;
A
#
# COMPACT_ATOMS: atom_id res chain seq x y z
N MET A 1 -8.91 -10.19 46.93
CA MET A 1 -9.12 -9.16 45.90
C MET A 1 -8.48 -9.71 44.65
N ASP A 2 -9.31 -10.33 43.82
CA ASP A 2 -8.92 -11.07 42.62
C ASP A 2 -8.43 -10.10 41.53
N HIS A 3 -7.27 -10.42 40.98
CA HIS A 3 -6.80 -9.88 39.71
C HIS A 3 -7.49 -10.67 38.59
N THR A 4 -8.50 -10.08 37.93
CA THR A 4 -9.01 -10.62 36.67
C THR A 4 -8.15 -10.06 35.53
N PRO A 5 -7.56 -10.93 34.69
CA PRO A 5 -6.60 -10.53 33.66
C PRO A 5 -7.28 -9.84 32.49
N GLU A 6 -6.47 -9.02 31.82
CA GLU A 6 -6.71 -8.29 30.58
C GLU A 6 -7.58 -9.07 29.58
N GLU A 7 -8.64 -8.42 29.11
CA GLU A 7 -9.30 -8.78 27.85
C GLU A 7 -8.25 -8.74 26.74
N ARG A 8 -7.66 -9.90 26.44
CA ARG A 8 -6.95 -10.15 25.20
C ARG A 8 -7.91 -9.79 24.08
N SER A 9 -7.69 -8.63 23.46
CA SER A 9 -8.46 -8.24 22.28
C SER A 9 -8.28 -9.35 21.26
N VAL A 10 -9.41 -9.92 20.85
CA VAL A 10 -9.43 -10.95 19.81
C VAL A 10 -8.96 -10.22 18.55
N ALA A 11 -7.70 -10.42 18.16
CA ALA A 11 -7.23 -10.01 16.85
C ALA A 11 -8.17 -10.65 15.84
N VAL A 12 -9.05 -9.84 15.24
CA VAL A 12 -9.97 -10.32 14.22
C VAL A 12 -9.10 -10.91 13.12
N ASP A 13 -9.26 -12.20 12.85
CA ASP A 13 -8.65 -12.88 11.70
C ASP A 13 -9.20 -12.27 10.42
N TRP A 14 -8.71 -11.09 10.05
CA TRP A 14 -9.04 -10.47 8.78
C TRP A 14 -8.65 -11.43 7.66
N THR A 15 -9.63 -11.72 6.82
CA THR A 15 -9.48 -12.51 5.61
C THR A 15 -9.54 -11.55 4.43
N PRO A 16 -8.57 -11.61 3.49
CA PRO A 16 -8.58 -10.73 2.33
C PRO A 16 -9.89 -10.82 1.55
N PRO A 17 -10.60 -9.71 1.33
CA PRO A 17 -11.83 -9.75 0.56
C PRO A 17 -11.53 -10.17 -0.88
N GLN A 18 -12.44 -10.93 -1.47
CA GLN A 18 -12.36 -11.39 -2.84
C GLN A 18 -13.51 -10.78 -3.65
N ARG A 19 -13.43 -10.82 -4.98
CA ARG A 19 -14.57 -10.42 -5.82
C ARG A 19 -15.74 -11.41 -5.63
N PRO A 20 -17.00 -10.93 -5.62
CA PRO A 20 -17.45 -9.54 -5.77
C PRO A 20 -17.57 -8.78 -4.44
N SER A 21 -17.10 -9.34 -3.31
CA SER A 21 -17.30 -8.80 -1.96
C SER A 21 -16.34 -7.68 -1.56
N CYS A 22 -15.32 -7.37 -2.38
CA CYS A 22 -14.44 -6.23 -2.14
C CYS A 22 -15.11 -4.90 -2.49
N SER A 23 -14.72 -3.82 -1.80
CA SER A 23 -15.22 -2.47 -2.03
C SER A 23 -14.38 -1.65 -3.02
N CYS A 24 -13.61 -2.33 -3.88
CA CYS A 24 -12.74 -1.68 -4.85
C CYS A 24 -13.55 -0.86 -5.86
N ALA A 25 -13.16 0.39 -6.07
CA ALA A 25 -13.73 1.22 -7.15
C ALA A 25 -13.34 0.69 -8.53
N GLU A 26 -12.12 0.18 -8.64
CA GLU A 26 -11.52 -0.38 -9.85
C GLU A 26 -10.50 -1.46 -9.46
N HIS A 27 -10.11 -2.25 -10.44
CA HIS A 27 -9.13 -3.30 -10.28
C HIS A 27 -8.01 -3.19 -11.33
N HIS A 28 -6.84 -3.79 -11.07
CA HIS A 28 -5.70 -3.63 -11.98
C HIS A 28 -5.95 -4.11 -13.42
N ASP A 29 -6.84 -5.08 -13.61
CA ASP A 29 -7.31 -5.58 -14.92
C ASP A 29 -8.15 -4.55 -15.67
N ASP A 30 -8.80 -3.61 -14.98
CA ASP A 30 -9.47 -2.46 -15.59
C ASP A 30 -8.45 -1.39 -16.07
N LEU A 31 -7.19 -1.50 -15.62
CA LEU A 31 -6.13 -0.51 -15.82
C LEU A 31 -4.98 -1.03 -16.68
N THR A 32 -5.10 -2.17 -17.35
CA THR A 32 -3.99 -2.81 -18.06
C THR A 32 -3.27 -1.87 -19.04
N ASP A 33 -4.03 -0.99 -19.70
CA ASP A 33 -3.52 -0.08 -20.73
C ASP A 33 -3.24 1.33 -20.20
N LEU A 34 -3.37 1.54 -18.88
CA LEU A 34 -2.99 2.79 -18.26
C LEU A 34 -1.48 2.99 -18.40
N LEU A 35 -1.11 4.08 -19.08
CA LEU A 35 0.28 4.52 -19.21
C LEU A 35 0.68 5.30 -17.96
N LEU A 36 1.80 4.91 -17.37
CA LEU A 36 2.47 5.57 -16.28
C LEU A 36 3.62 6.42 -16.86
N PRO A 37 3.50 7.77 -16.83
CA PRO A 37 4.54 8.64 -17.33
C PRO A 37 5.81 8.50 -16.49
N VAL A 38 6.96 8.55 -17.17
CA VAL A 38 8.27 8.49 -16.54
C VAL A 38 8.96 9.85 -16.57
N THR A 39 9.86 10.09 -15.63
CA THR A 39 10.58 11.37 -15.46
C THR A 39 11.83 11.46 -16.33
N GLU A 40 12.35 10.32 -16.77
CA GLU A 40 13.56 10.24 -17.60
C GLU A 40 13.28 10.68 -19.06
N PRO A 41 14.01 11.67 -19.59
CA PRO A 41 13.86 12.11 -20.96
C PRO A 41 14.16 10.99 -21.97
N GLY A 42 13.23 10.72 -22.88
CA GLY A 42 13.39 9.73 -23.96
C GLY A 42 13.14 8.27 -23.53
N ALA A 43 12.78 8.02 -22.27
CA ALA A 43 12.36 6.71 -21.82
C ALA A 43 10.88 6.44 -22.19
N ASP A 44 10.58 5.19 -22.56
CA ASP A 44 9.21 4.78 -22.84
C ASP A 44 8.36 4.76 -21.55
N ALA A 45 7.11 5.17 -21.70
CA ALA A 45 6.11 5.07 -20.64
C ALA A 45 5.90 3.60 -20.25
N LEU A 46 5.60 3.36 -18.98
CA LEU A 46 5.27 2.03 -18.47
C LEU A 46 3.78 1.76 -18.58
N THR A 47 3.38 0.51 -18.75
CA THR A 47 1.98 0.10 -18.60
C THR A 47 1.79 -0.66 -17.29
N VAL A 48 0.59 -0.57 -16.70
CA VAL A 48 0.22 -1.38 -15.53
C VAL A 48 0.32 -2.87 -15.85
N ARG A 49 -0.09 -3.27 -17.07
CA ARG A 49 0.02 -4.65 -17.54
C ARG A 49 1.46 -5.17 -17.44
N ASP A 50 2.43 -4.43 -17.97
CA ASP A 50 3.83 -4.86 -17.99
C ASP A 50 4.40 -4.93 -16.58
N LEU A 51 4.06 -3.98 -15.71
CA LEU A 51 4.51 -3.94 -14.34
C LEU A 51 3.95 -5.09 -13.50
N VAL A 52 2.67 -5.44 -13.67
CA VAL A 52 2.07 -6.59 -12.97
C VAL A 52 2.65 -7.89 -13.52
N ALA A 53 2.76 -8.04 -14.85
CA ALA A 53 3.32 -9.23 -15.48
C ALA A 53 4.78 -9.49 -15.04
N ALA A 54 5.58 -8.43 -14.91
CA ALA A 54 6.95 -8.48 -14.42
C ALA A 54 7.06 -8.50 -12.87
N ARG A 55 5.93 -8.56 -12.16
CA ARG A 55 5.86 -8.52 -10.67
C ARG A 55 6.54 -7.30 -10.04
N ARG A 56 6.56 -6.19 -10.76
CA ARG A 56 7.06 -4.88 -10.30
C ARG A 56 6.01 -4.10 -9.55
N ILE A 57 4.73 -4.43 -9.71
CA ILE A 57 3.68 -4.01 -8.77
C ILE A 57 2.90 -5.26 -8.35
N GLY A 58 2.66 -5.40 -7.05
CA GLY A 58 1.91 -6.52 -6.50
C GLY A 58 1.51 -6.28 -5.05
N ALA A 59 0.43 -6.91 -4.62
CA ALA A 59 -0.03 -6.83 -3.23
C ALA A 59 -0.25 -8.24 -2.68
N GLU A 60 0.29 -8.49 -1.50
CA GLU A 60 0.11 -9.74 -0.75
C GLU A 60 -0.44 -9.40 0.64
N PRO A 61 -1.23 -10.29 1.27
CA PRO A 61 -1.66 -10.08 2.65
C PRO A 61 -0.46 -9.92 3.58
N VAL A 62 -0.51 -8.95 4.49
CA VAL A 62 0.54 -8.78 5.51
C VAL A 62 0.54 -10.00 6.43
N ALA A 63 1.74 -10.47 6.81
CA ALA A 63 1.88 -11.52 7.79
C ALA A 63 1.30 -11.08 9.14
N LEU A 64 0.76 -12.00 9.93
CA LEU A 64 0.06 -11.64 11.18
C LEU A 64 0.93 -10.80 12.15
N GLY A 65 2.24 -11.06 12.17
CA GLY A 65 3.21 -10.33 13.00
C GLY A 65 3.48 -8.90 12.55
N ASP A 66 3.24 -8.58 11.28
CA ASP A 66 3.55 -7.27 10.68
C ASP A 66 2.30 -6.39 10.52
N ARG A 67 1.12 -6.86 10.98
CA ARG A 67 -0.13 -6.08 10.95
C ARG A 67 -0.04 -4.81 11.80
N TRP A 68 0.82 -4.81 12.80
CA TRP A 68 1.01 -3.70 13.71
C TRP A 68 2.49 -3.36 13.71
N TRP A 69 2.81 -2.09 13.45
CA TRP A 69 4.16 -1.60 13.62
C TRP A 69 4.30 -0.97 15.00
N GLU A 70 5.30 -1.43 15.75
CA GLU A 70 5.60 -0.94 17.10
C GLU A 70 6.74 0.08 17.01
N LEU A 71 6.43 1.33 17.36
CA LEU A 71 7.40 2.40 17.50
C LEU A 71 7.85 2.44 18.96
N HIS A 72 9.09 2.04 19.20
CA HIS A 72 9.70 2.18 20.51
C HIS A 72 10.23 3.61 20.66
N ASP A 73 9.58 4.41 21.50
CA ASP A 73 10.22 5.62 22.03
C ASP A 73 11.03 5.27 23.29
N GLU A 74 11.97 6.14 23.68
CA GLU A 74 12.79 5.95 24.88
C GLU A 74 12.01 6.24 26.19
N THR A 75 10.68 6.35 26.12
CA THR A 75 9.84 6.69 27.27
C THR A 75 9.31 5.43 27.96
N ASP A 76 9.03 5.53 29.26
CA ASP A 76 8.45 4.43 30.05
C ASP A 76 6.98 4.10 29.69
N THR A 77 6.43 4.71 28.64
CA THR A 77 5.01 4.59 28.26
C THR A 77 4.71 3.36 27.39
N GLY A 78 5.76 2.65 26.93
CA GLY A 78 5.63 1.50 26.04
C GLY A 78 5.49 1.91 24.55
N PRO A 79 5.58 0.96 23.60
CA PRO A 79 5.61 1.31 22.20
C PRO A 79 4.26 1.79 21.68
N ASP A 80 4.28 2.85 20.88
CA ASP A 80 3.13 3.25 20.06
C ASP A 80 2.89 2.19 18.99
N ARG A 81 1.62 1.81 18.77
CA ARG A 81 1.24 0.79 17.78
C ARG A 81 0.50 1.44 16.62
N ILE A 82 1.08 1.35 15.43
CA ILE A 82 0.48 1.82 14.17
C ILE A 82 -0.11 0.62 13.43
N GLY A 83 -1.39 0.71 13.05
CA GLY A 83 -2.10 -0.37 12.34
C GLY A 83 -3.62 -0.35 12.56
N PRO A 84 -4.35 -1.36 12.07
CA PRO A 84 -3.84 -2.55 11.41
C PRO A 84 -3.55 -2.35 9.92
N PHE A 85 -2.39 -2.84 9.48
CA PHE A 85 -2.06 -3.03 8.07
C PHE A 85 -2.67 -4.34 7.55
N HIS A 86 -3.03 -4.35 6.27
CA HIS A 86 -3.72 -5.47 5.64
C HIS A 86 -2.93 -6.01 4.44
N TRP A 87 -2.24 -5.12 3.72
CA TRP A 87 -1.51 -5.45 2.49
C TRP A 87 -0.05 -5.03 2.54
N ALA A 88 0.84 -5.94 2.18
CA ALA A 88 2.21 -5.67 1.79
C ALA A 88 2.20 -5.36 0.30
N LEU A 89 2.33 -4.09 -0.04
CA LEU A 89 2.36 -3.59 -1.41
C LEU A 89 3.82 -3.46 -1.85
N ARG A 90 4.17 -4.12 -2.95
CA ARG A 90 5.44 -3.94 -3.65
C ARG A 90 5.27 -2.94 -4.79
N VAL A 91 6.14 -1.95 -4.83
CA VAL A 91 6.31 -0.97 -5.92
C VAL A 91 7.79 -0.99 -6.30
N GLY A 92 8.15 -1.89 -7.21
CA GLY A 92 9.53 -2.26 -7.54
C GLY A 92 10.28 -1.17 -8.31
N ASP A 93 11.60 -1.33 -8.38
CA ASP A 93 12.56 -0.35 -8.89
C ASP A 93 12.24 0.20 -10.28
N GLU A 94 11.64 -0.58 -11.17
CA GLU A 94 11.24 -0.10 -12.51
C GLU A 94 10.21 1.01 -12.45
N THR A 95 9.44 1.10 -11.36
CA THR A 95 8.47 2.18 -11.12
C THR A 95 9.12 3.43 -10.53
N ARG A 96 10.39 3.38 -10.14
CA ARG A 96 11.10 4.52 -9.53
C ARG A 96 11.14 5.73 -10.44
N ARG A 97 11.22 5.50 -11.75
CA ARG A 97 11.13 6.55 -12.78
C ARG A 97 9.74 7.19 -12.91
N CYS A 98 8.72 6.68 -12.21
CA CYS A 98 7.36 7.23 -12.23
C CYS A 98 7.08 8.22 -11.09
N TYR A 99 8.01 8.42 -10.14
CA TYR A 99 7.88 9.35 -9.02
C TYR A 99 9.23 9.91 -8.55
N HIS A 100 9.23 11.01 -7.80
CA HIS A 100 10.40 11.57 -7.12
C HIS A 100 10.15 11.58 -5.61
N ASP A 101 11.21 11.34 -4.82
CA ASP A 101 11.08 11.31 -3.35
C ASP A 101 10.88 12.72 -2.77
N ASP A 102 11.42 13.73 -3.47
CA ASP A 102 11.31 15.15 -3.12
C ASP A 102 10.14 15.86 -3.84
N ALA A 103 9.21 15.11 -4.45
CA ALA A 103 8.04 15.69 -5.10
C ALA A 103 7.10 16.37 -4.09
N GLU A 104 6.28 17.31 -4.56
CA GLU A 104 5.29 17.99 -3.71
C GLU A 104 4.34 16.99 -3.02
N LEU A 105 3.98 15.92 -3.72
CA LEU A 105 3.18 14.83 -3.20
C LEU A 105 4.03 13.56 -3.19
N THR A 106 4.33 13.03 -2.00
CA THR A 106 5.06 11.77 -1.89
C THR A 106 4.17 10.59 -2.30
N LEU A 107 4.77 9.47 -2.68
CA LEU A 107 4.02 8.31 -3.17
C LEU A 107 3.10 7.71 -2.09
N ASP A 108 3.56 7.64 -0.84
CA ASP A 108 2.77 7.21 0.31
C ASP A 108 1.56 8.12 0.55
N GLN A 109 1.71 9.44 0.42
CA GLN A 109 0.59 10.39 0.49
C GLN A 109 -0.39 10.19 -0.66
N ALA A 110 0.10 9.94 -1.88
CA ALA A 110 -0.74 9.67 -3.04
C ALA A 110 -1.52 8.34 -2.90
N LEU A 111 -0.92 7.32 -2.30
CA LEU A 111 -1.56 6.06 -1.93
C LEU A 111 -2.64 6.27 -0.84
N LEU A 112 -2.31 7.03 0.21
CA LEU A 112 -3.24 7.33 1.31
C LEU A 112 -4.47 8.11 0.85
N ALA A 113 -4.32 8.97 -0.17
CA ALA A 113 -5.43 9.72 -0.75
C ALA A 113 -6.42 8.87 -1.57
N GLN A 114 -6.11 7.59 -1.85
CA GLN A 114 -6.98 6.73 -2.65
C GLN A 114 -8.17 6.18 -1.84
N PRO A 115 -9.35 6.00 -2.47
CA PRO A 115 -10.51 5.44 -1.81
C PRO A 115 -10.25 4.05 -1.21
N GLY A 116 -10.63 3.88 0.06
CA GLY A 116 -10.51 2.61 0.79
C GLY A 116 -9.14 2.36 1.44
N VAL A 117 -8.15 3.22 1.16
CA VAL A 117 -6.88 3.24 1.91
C VAL A 117 -7.06 4.12 3.15
N GLN A 118 -6.67 3.60 4.30
CA GLN A 118 -6.82 4.23 5.61
C GLN A 118 -5.48 4.59 6.23
N LEU A 119 -4.44 3.86 5.85
CA LEU A 119 -3.11 3.96 6.40
C LEU A 119 -2.11 3.48 5.35
N VAL A 120 -0.97 4.16 5.27
CA VAL A 120 0.16 3.75 4.43
C VAL A 120 1.42 3.99 5.25
N GLU A 121 2.32 3.02 5.20
CA GLU A 121 3.63 3.13 5.79
C GLU A 121 4.69 2.71 4.78
N TRP A 122 5.75 3.51 4.67
CA TRP A 122 6.82 3.27 3.73
C TRP A 122 7.99 2.60 4.45
N MET A 123 8.10 1.28 4.30
CA MET A 123 9.06 0.47 5.07
C MET A 123 10.47 0.53 4.48
N ASP A 124 10.57 0.41 3.16
CA ASP A 124 11.81 0.46 2.40
C ASP A 124 11.50 0.88 0.95
N ARG A 125 12.53 1.10 0.14
CA ARG A 125 12.46 1.63 -1.23
C ARG A 125 11.34 1.06 -2.10
N GLU A 126 11.07 -0.25 -2.03
CA GLU A 126 10.06 -0.93 -2.84
C GLU A 126 8.83 -1.41 -2.05
N ALA A 127 8.79 -1.21 -0.73
CA ALA A 127 7.88 -1.91 0.16
C ALA A 127 7.03 -0.95 0.99
N PHE A 128 5.71 -1.12 0.88
CA PHE A 128 4.71 -0.36 1.62
C PHE A 128 3.82 -1.30 2.42
N LEU A 129 3.47 -0.92 3.65
CA LEU A 129 2.35 -1.50 4.37
C LEU A 129 1.11 -0.63 4.15
N VAL A 130 -0.02 -1.26 3.82
CA VAL A 130 -1.25 -0.56 3.48
C VAL A 130 -2.40 -1.08 4.33
N GLY A 131 -3.02 -0.17 5.08
CA GLY A 131 -4.28 -0.40 5.78
C GLY A 131 -5.45 -0.19 4.82
N ALA A 132 -5.94 -1.27 4.23
CA ALA A 132 -7.08 -1.23 3.32
C ALA A 132 -7.97 -2.48 3.50
N PRO A 133 -8.78 -2.54 4.58
CA PRO A 133 -9.45 -3.76 5.01
C PRO A 133 -10.48 -4.29 4.01
N THR A 134 -11.07 -3.41 3.20
CA THR A 134 -12.17 -3.75 2.28
C THR A 134 -11.70 -3.89 0.82
N LEU A 135 -10.44 -3.57 0.52
CA LEU A 135 -9.87 -3.74 -0.82
C LEU A 135 -9.32 -5.16 -0.98
N CYS A 136 -9.50 -5.75 -2.16
CA CYS A 136 -8.80 -6.98 -2.53
C CYS A 136 -7.40 -6.66 -3.09
N ALA A 137 -6.53 -7.67 -3.24
CA ALA A 137 -5.17 -7.51 -3.76
C ALA A 137 -5.14 -6.75 -5.08
N SER A 138 -6.06 -7.11 -5.99
CA SER A 138 -6.20 -6.48 -7.29
C SER A 138 -6.64 -5.01 -7.20
N GLY A 139 -7.40 -4.62 -6.19
CA GLY A 139 -7.77 -3.22 -5.95
C GLY A 139 -6.61 -2.42 -5.36
N VAL A 140 -5.83 -3.02 -4.46
CA VAL A 140 -4.61 -2.39 -3.92
C VAL A 140 -3.57 -2.13 -5.02
N VAL A 141 -3.42 -3.04 -5.97
CA VAL A 141 -2.57 -2.81 -7.15
C VAL A 141 -3.12 -1.68 -8.03
N ALA A 142 -4.45 -1.57 -8.16
CA ALA A 142 -5.06 -0.46 -8.91
C ALA A 142 -4.83 0.90 -8.23
N THR A 143 -4.97 0.94 -6.90
CA THR A 143 -4.61 2.08 -6.04
C THR A 143 -3.17 2.52 -6.29
N ALA A 144 -2.21 1.58 -6.31
CA ALA A 144 -0.81 1.89 -6.60
C ALA A 144 -0.61 2.44 -8.01
N ALA A 145 -1.26 1.85 -9.01
CA ALA A 145 -1.22 2.35 -10.38
C ALA A 145 -1.77 3.79 -10.50
N ARG A 146 -2.86 4.11 -9.80
CA ARG A 146 -3.43 5.46 -9.77
C ARG A 146 -2.53 6.46 -9.06
N ALA A 147 -1.93 6.08 -7.93
CA ALA A 147 -0.96 6.91 -7.23
C ALA A 147 0.25 7.22 -8.12
N LEU A 148 0.81 6.22 -8.81
CA LEU A 148 1.91 6.40 -9.76
C LEU A 148 1.50 7.23 -10.99
N ALA A 149 0.23 7.20 -11.41
CA ALA A 149 -0.25 8.01 -12.53
C ALA A 149 -0.38 9.50 -12.17
N ASP A 150 -0.54 9.84 -10.88
CA ASP A 150 -0.69 11.23 -10.43
C ASP A 150 0.51 12.08 -10.87
N PRO A 151 0.32 13.17 -11.63
CA PRO A 151 1.44 14.00 -12.08
C PRO A 151 2.20 14.67 -10.94
N ARG A 152 1.60 14.84 -9.77
CA ARG A 152 2.21 15.50 -8.61
C ARG A 152 3.27 14.66 -7.93
N VAL A 153 3.23 13.33 -8.08
CA VAL A 153 4.32 12.48 -7.56
C VAL A 153 5.62 12.60 -8.37
N ARG A 154 5.61 13.37 -9.47
CA ARG A 154 6.76 13.60 -10.37
C ARG A 154 7.23 15.07 -10.42
N ARG A 155 6.61 15.97 -9.67
CA ARG A 155 6.82 17.43 -9.84
C ARG A 155 7.21 18.10 -8.54
#